data_AF-A0A7X9FQ67-F1
#
_entry.id   AF-A0A7X9FQ67-F1
#
_cell.length_a   1.000
_cell.length_b   1.000
_cell.length_c   1.000
_cell.angle_alpha   90.00
_cell.angle_beta   90.00
_cell.angle_gamma   90.00
#
_symmetry.space_group_name_H-M   'P 1'
#
loop_
_entity.id
_entity.type
_entity.pdbx_description
1 polymer ?
#
loop_
_entity_poly.entity_id
_entity_poly.type
_entity_poly.pdbx_seq_one_letter_code
_entity_poly.pdbx_strand_id
1 'polypeptide(L)'
;MNLPLKRFTLALILAFFPYDTTKAELILKDVRPGESGVETYEKTLVLSSALEYLNQIKSSLQSFKALTEVSKALIQENKARSIGNLNPEMQNIGFQNMPQIIEGVLRKQNYLIKKLQLALLEERYKTGKTRQEELKNAELELSSSEQDFIAFWNELSLVD
;
A
#
# COMPACT_ATOMS: atom_id res chain seq x y z
N MET A 1 52.31 -1.96 54.48
CA MET A 1 51.19 -1.48 55.32
C MET A 1 50.14 -0.87 54.39
N ASN A 2 49.00 -1.56 54.27
CA ASN A 2 47.66 -1.16 53.79
C ASN A 2 47.44 -0.44 52.44
N LEU A 3 46.87 -1.21 51.50
CA LEU A 3 45.80 -0.83 50.55
C LEU A 3 44.43 -0.84 51.29
N PRO A 4 43.38 -0.10 50.86
CA PRO A 4 42.53 -0.51 49.72
C PRO A 4 42.05 0.67 48.83
N LEU A 5 41.98 0.55 47.50
CA LEU A 5 41.00 -0.15 46.67
C LEU A 5 39.52 0.29 46.86
N LYS A 6 39.11 1.33 46.12
CA LYS A 6 37.74 1.50 45.56
C LYS A 6 37.89 2.12 44.15
N ARG A 7 37.74 1.37 43.05
CA ARG A 7 36.48 0.90 42.42
C ARG A 7 35.63 2.11 41.96
N PHE A 8 35.22 2.33 40.71
CA PHE A 8 34.89 1.44 39.60
C PHE A 8 35.11 2.15 38.24
N THR A 9 35.70 1.42 37.31
CA THR A 9 35.58 1.56 35.86
C THR A 9 34.11 1.66 35.44
N LEU A 10 33.73 2.71 34.71
CA LEU A 10 32.44 2.78 34.01
C LEU A 10 32.58 1.97 32.71
N ALA A 11 32.62 0.65 32.85
CA ALA A 11 32.53 -0.29 31.74
C ALA A 11 31.05 -0.56 31.44
N LEU A 12 30.67 -0.26 30.21
CA LEU A 12 29.86 -1.13 29.35
C LEU A 12 28.61 -1.78 29.98
N ILE A 13 27.50 -1.05 30.03
CA ILE A 13 26.16 -1.64 29.97
C ILE A 13 25.28 -0.76 29.07
N LEU A 14 25.58 -0.72 27.77
CA LEU A 14 24.49 -0.75 26.80
C LEU A 14 24.26 -2.23 26.55
N ALA A 15 23.51 -2.81 27.48
CA ALA A 15 22.96 -4.13 27.34
C ALA A 15 22.35 -4.20 25.93
N PHE A 16 22.82 -5.17 25.17
CA PHE A 16 22.01 -5.94 24.25
C PHE A 16 20.55 -5.87 24.71
N PHE A 17 19.76 -5.00 24.10
CA PHE A 17 18.37 -5.34 23.90
C PHE A 17 18.46 -6.50 22.91
N PRO A 18 18.18 -7.76 23.28
CA PRO A 18 17.67 -8.65 22.28
C PRO A 18 16.44 -7.89 21.75
N TYR A 19 16.54 -7.39 20.52
CA TYR A 19 15.34 -7.21 19.72
C TYR A 19 14.73 -8.59 19.71
N ASP A 20 13.83 -8.83 20.65
CA ASP A 20 13.01 -9.99 20.65
C ASP A 20 12.16 -9.84 19.39
N THR A 21 12.63 -10.48 18.32
CA THR A 21 11.86 -10.66 17.10
C THR A 21 10.85 -11.77 17.33
N THR A 22 10.19 -11.79 18.50
CA THR A 22 8.82 -12.26 18.58
C THR A 22 8.08 -11.39 17.57
N LYS A 23 7.94 -11.92 16.35
CA LYS A 23 7.04 -11.38 15.34
C LYS A 23 5.77 -11.10 16.12
N ALA A 24 5.35 -9.83 16.21
CA ALA A 24 3.98 -9.54 16.55
C ALA A 24 3.18 -10.14 15.40
N GLU A 25 2.85 -11.42 15.52
CA GLU A 25 2.15 -12.16 14.51
C GLU A 25 0.77 -11.53 14.44
N LEU A 26 0.42 -11.05 13.25
CA LEU A 26 -0.83 -10.35 13.06
C LEU A 26 -1.97 -11.36 13.25
N ILE A 27 -2.65 -11.30 14.40
CA ILE A 27 -3.78 -12.18 14.69
C ILE A 27 -5.01 -11.66 13.94
N LEU A 28 -5.34 -12.32 12.83
CA LEU A 28 -6.50 -12.01 12.01
C LEU A 28 -7.63 -12.98 12.31
N LYS A 29 -8.84 -12.43 12.53
CA LYS A 29 -10.06 -13.24 12.57
C LYS A 29 -10.47 -13.61 11.15
N ASP A 30 -11.20 -14.71 11.04
CA ASP A 30 -11.85 -15.10 9.78
C ASP A 30 -12.78 -13.98 9.29
N VAL A 31 -12.78 -13.77 7.98
CA VAL A 31 -13.56 -12.71 7.34
C VAL A 31 -15.00 -13.16 7.17
N ARG A 32 -15.20 -14.45 6.85
CA ARG A 32 -16.51 -15.11 6.74
C ARG A 32 -16.34 -16.61 7.03
N PRO A 33 -17.45 -17.36 7.26
CA PRO A 33 -17.37 -18.81 7.40
C PRO A 33 -16.66 -19.47 6.20
N GLY A 34 -15.56 -20.17 6.47
CA GLY A 34 -14.77 -20.86 5.44
C GLY A 34 -13.71 -19.99 4.73
N GLU A 35 -13.54 -18.72 5.10
CA GLU A 35 -12.51 -17.83 4.56
C GLU A 35 -11.57 -17.36 5.68
N SER A 36 -10.35 -17.88 5.68
CA SER A 36 -9.34 -17.54 6.69
C SER A 36 -8.91 -16.08 6.57
N GLY A 37 -8.75 -15.42 7.72
CA GLY A 37 -8.20 -14.06 7.79
C GLY A 37 -6.79 -13.95 7.20
N VAL A 38 -5.95 -14.96 7.42
CA VAL A 38 -4.58 -15.02 6.87
C VAL A 38 -4.62 -15.15 5.36
N GLU A 39 -5.46 -16.02 4.82
CA GLU A 39 -5.60 -16.18 3.38
C GLU A 39 -6.07 -14.89 2.71
N THR A 40 -7.05 -14.21 3.30
CA THR A 40 -7.51 -12.91 2.80
C THR A 40 -6.38 -11.89 2.79
N TYR A 41 -5.59 -11.82 3.87
CA TYR A 41 -4.46 -10.91 3.97
C TYR A 41 -3.38 -11.19 2.93
N GLU A 42 -2.98 -12.46 2.76
CA GLU A 42 -1.87 -12.85 1.90
C GLU A 42 -2.22 -12.89 0.41
N LYS A 43 -3.49 -13.15 0.06
CA LYS A 43 -3.90 -13.35 -1.34
C LYS A 43 -4.86 -12.28 -1.85
N THR A 44 -5.77 -11.79 -1.02
CA THR A 44 -6.80 -10.83 -1.44
C THR A 44 -6.34 -9.39 -1.23
N LEU A 45 -5.70 -9.09 -0.10
CA LEU A 45 -5.26 -7.73 0.26
C LEU A 45 -3.85 -7.42 -0.23
N VAL A 46 -3.57 -7.76 -1.49
CA VAL A 46 -2.31 -7.47 -2.18
C VAL A 46 -2.52 -6.43 -3.28
N LEU A 47 -1.43 -5.76 -3.69
CA LEU A 47 -1.49 -4.69 -4.69
C LEU A 47 -2.16 -5.14 -6.00
N SER A 48 -1.82 -6.31 -6.53
CA SER A 48 -2.39 -6.80 -7.81
C SER A 48 -3.90 -6.92 -7.75
N SER A 49 -4.44 -7.51 -6.68
CA SER A 49 -5.87 -7.65 -6.44
C SER A 49 -6.54 -6.28 -6.30
N ALA A 50 -5.92 -5.36 -5.56
CA ALA A 50 -6.45 -4.00 -5.41
C ALA A 50 -6.52 -3.25 -6.76
N LEU A 51 -5.50 -3.38 -7.61
CA LEU A 51 -5.48 -2.78 -8.94
C LEU A 51 -6.52 -3.41 -9.88
N GLU A 52 -6.73 -4.73 -9.80
CA GLU A 52 -7.76 -5.41 -10.56
C GLU A 52 -9.17 -4.92 -10.19
N TYR A 53 -9.49 -4.85 -8.89
CA TYR A 53 -10.77 -4.31 -8.43
C TYR A 53 -10.93 -2.84 -8.79
N LEU A 54 -9.85 -2.06 -8.79
CA LEU A 54 -9.90 -0.66 -9.21
C LEU A 54 -10.26 -0.52 -10.70
N ASN A 55 -9.80 -1.44 -11.56
CA ASN A 55 -10.23 -1.49 -12.95
C ASN A 55 -11.71 -1.84 -13.09
N GLN A 56 -12.24 -2.74 -12.25
CA GLN A 56 -13.68 -3.03 -12.21
C GLN A 56 -14.50 -1.82 -11.75
N ILE A 57 -14.00 -1.06 -10.76
CA ILE A 57 -14.62 0.18 -10.31
C ILE A 57 -14.63 1.22 -11.45
N LYS A 58 -13.50 1.42 -12.14
CA LYS A 58 -13.42 2.31 -13.32
C LYS A 58 -14.47 1.96 -14.37
N SER A 59 -14.56 0.69 -14.75
CA SER A 59 -15.53 0.19 -15.73
C SER A 59 -16.99 0.40 -15.26
N SER A 60 -17.25 0.20 -13.97
CA SER A 60 -18.58 0.43 -13.38
C SER A 60 -18.96 1.91 -13.41
N LEU A 61 -18.04 2.81 -13.09
CA LEU A 61 -18.26 4.27 -13.16
C LEU A 61 -18.49 4.75 -14.59
N GLN A 62 -17.75 4.19 -15.56
CA GLN A 62 -17.98 4.46 -16.99
C GLN A 62 -19.37 4.00 -17.44
N SER A 63 -19.78 2.80 -17.02
CA SER A 63 -21.12 2.27 -17.31
C SER A 63 -22.22 3.13 -16.69
N PHE A 64 -22.02 3.58 -15.43
CA PHE A 64 -22.96 4.48 -14.76
C PHE A 64 -23.05 5.85 -15.44
N LYS A 65 -21.92 6.39 -15.92
CA LYS A 65 -21.90 7.62 -16.74
C LYS A 65 -22.68 7.46 -18.03
N ALA A 66 -22.43 6.37 -18.78
CA ALA A 66 -23.15 6.08 -20.01
C ALA A 66 -24.65 5.93 -19.76
N LEU A 67 -25.04 5.23 -18.69
CA LEU A 67 -26.44 5.08 -18.28
C LEU A 67 -27.07 6.44 -17.91
N THR A 68 -26.33 7.30 -17.23
CA THR A 68 -26.78 8.65 -16.85
C THR A 68 -27.08 9.48 -18.09
N GLU A 69 -26.21 9.45 -19.10
CA GLU A 69 -26.42 10.21 -20.34
C GLU A 69 -27.66 9.74 -21.12
N VAL A 70 -27.86 8.42 -21.27
CA VAL A 70 -29.04 7.91 -22.00
C VAL A 70 -30.36 8.10 -21.24
N SER A 71 -30.30 8.16 -19.90
CA SER A 71 -31.50 8.32 -19.06
C SER A 71 -31.80 9.76 -18.67
N LYS A 72 -30.92 10.71 -18.99
CA LYS A 72 -31.01 12.12 -18.56
C LYS A 72 -32.35 12.78 -18.88
N ALA A 73 -32.93 12.47 -20.04
CA ALA A 73 -34.23 13.00 -20.46
C ALA A 73 -35.43 12.43 -19.68
N LEU A 74 -35.25 11.27 -19.02
CA LEU A 74 -36.30 10.57 -18.27
C LEU A 74 -36.27 10.90 -16.78
N ILE A 75 -35.21 11.55 -16.29
CA ILE A 75 -35.02 11.86 -14.88
C ILE A 75 -35.43 13.32 -14.65
N GLN A 76 -36.49 13.53 -13.87
CA GLN A 76 -36.85 14.87 -13.39
C GLN A 76 -35.69 15.47 -12.59
N GLU A 77 -35.40 16.76 -12.77
CA GLU A 77 -34.21 17.40 -12.22
C GLU A 77 -34.12 17.31 -10.67
N ASN A 78 -35.26 17.46 -9.98
CA ASN A 78 -35.36 17.28 -8.53
C ASN A 78 -35.01 15.85 -8.09
N LYS A 79 -35.40 14.85 -8.87
CA LYS A 79 -35.09 13.44 -8.64
C LYS A 79 -33.63 13.15 -8.98
N ALA A 80 -33.07 13.79 -10.01
CA ALA A 80 -31.65 13.66 -10.36
C ALA A 80 -30.75 14.12 -9.22
N ARG A 81 -31.08 15.24 -8.57
CA ARG A 81 -30.33 15.75 -7.41
C ARG A 81 -30.37 14.79 -6.21
N SER A 82 -31.46 14.01 -6.06
CA SER A 82 -31.59 13.03 -4.98
C SER A 82 -30.86 11.70 -5.22
N ILE A 83 -30.53 11.36 -6.48
CA ILE A 83 -29.88 10.09 -6.84
C ILE A 83 -28.36 10.12 -6.56
N GLY A 84 -27.78 11.29 -6.29
CA GLY A 84 -26.36 11.45 -5.97
C GLY A 84 -25.45 11.19 -7.19
N ASN A 85 -24.27 11.81 -7.22
CA ASN A 85 -23.24 11.62 -8.27
C ASN A 85 -23.69 11.87 -9.72
N LEU A 86 -24.89 12.38 -9.99
CA LEU A 86 -25.37 12.73 -11.34
C LEU A 86 -24.95 14.15 -11.77
N ASN A 87 -24.34 14.92 -10.89
CA ASN A 87 -23.90 16.27 -11.23
C ASN A 87 -22.72 16.22 -12.23
N PRO A 88 -22.58 17.23 -13.12
CA PRO A 88 -21.55 17.22 -14.16
C PRO A 88 -20.12 17.12 -13.62
N GLU A 89 -19.85 17.74 -12.47
CA GLU A 89 -18.55 17.68 -11.81
C GLU A 89 -18.18 16.23 -11.48
N MET A 90 -19.08 15.49 -10.83
CA MET A 90 -18.84 14.08 -10.53
C MET A 90 -18.72 13.21 -11.78
N GLN A 91 -19.60 13.42 -12.76
CA GLN A 91 -19.63 12.62 -13.98
C GLN A 91 -18.40 12.85 -14.89
N ASN A 92 -17.84 14.06 -14.90
CA ASN A 92 -16.74 14.42 -15.79
C ASN A 92 -15.38 14.44 -15.09
N ILE A 93 -15.33 14.91 -13.85
CA ILE A 93 -14.08 15.07 -13.11
C ILE A 93 -13.92 13.93 -12.12
N GLY A 94 -14.89 13.77 -11.23
CA GLY A 94 -14.77 12.86 -10.10
C GLY A 94 -14.58 11.40 -10.51
N PHE A 95 -15.37 10.88 -11.46
CA PHE A 95 -15.27 9.50 -11.93
C PHE A 95 -13.97 9.19 -12.70
N GLN A 96 -13.35 10.20 -13.30
CA GLN A 96 -12.06 10.05 -13.96
C GLN A 96 -10.90 10.14 -12.95
N ASN A 97 -10.95 11.13 -12.06
CA ASN A 97 -9.84 11.42 -11.15
C ASN A 97 -9.76 10.44 -9.99
N MET A 98 -10.89 10.11 -9.35
CA MET A 98 -10.87 9.31 -8.12
C MET A 98 -10.16 7.96 -8.29
N PRO A 99 -10.47 7.14 -9.32
CA PRO A 99 -9.77 5.88 -9.49
C PRO A 99 -8.27 6.06 -9.77
N GLN A 100 -7.88 7.09 -10.53
CA GLN A 100 -6.47 7.39 -10.79
C GLN A 100 -5.72 7.80 -9.52
N ILE A 101 -6.34 8.63 -8.67
CA ILE A 101 -5.75 9.03 -7.39
C ILE A 101 -5.55 7.82 -6.47
N ILE A 102 -6.56 6.95 -6.36
CA ILE A 102 -6.46 5.73 -5.56
C ILE A 102 -5.34 4.84 -6.09
N GLU A 103 -5.26 4.64 -7.41
CA GLU A 103 -4.19 3.86 -8.04
C GLU A 103 -2.81 4.41 -7.70
N GLY A 104 -2.63 5.73 -7.85
CA GLY A 104 -1.37 6.40 -7.56
C GLY A 104 -0.94 6.25 -6.11
N VAL A 105 -1.89 6.33 -5.17
CA VAL A 105 -1.60 6.09 -3.75
C VAL A 105 -1.15 4.65 -3.50
N LEU A 106 -1.84 3.66 -4.07
CA LEU A 106 -1.49 2.25 -3.91
C LEU A 106 -0.09 1.94 -4.47
N ARG A 107 0.21 2.41 -5.68
CA ARG A 107 1.52 2.22 -6.32
C ARG A 107 2.64 2.94 -5.57
N LYS A 108 2.39 4.17 -5.12
CA LYS A 108 3.34 4.93 -4.27
C LYS A 108 3.65 4.20 -2.97
N GLN A 109 2.62 3.67 -2.29
CA GLN A 109 2.81 2.91 -1.05
C GLN A 109 3.64 1.66 -1.30
N ASN A 110 3.37 0.91 -2.36
CA ASN A 110 4.16 -0.26 -2.72
C ASN A 110 5.63 0.07 -2.95
N TYR A 111 5.93 1.11 -3.76
CA TYR A 111 7.30 1.60 -3.95
C TYR A 111 7.99 1.94 -2.64
N LEU A 112 7.32 2.68 -1.75
CA LEU A 112 7.88 3.06 -0.45
C LEU A 112 8.13 1.84 0.45
N ILE A 113 7.24 0.84 0.44
CA ILE A 113 7.41 -0.41 1.16
C ILE A 113 8.65 -1.16 0.64
N LYS A 114 8.82 -1.28 -0.68
CA LYS A 114 10.00 -1.94 -1.27
C LYS A 114 11.30 -1.21 -0.92
N LYS A 115 11.27 0.12 -0.92
CA LYS A 115 12.42 0.93 -0.51
C LYS A 115 12.81 0.69 0.95
N LEU A 116 11.83 0.62 1.85
CA LEU A 116 12.05 0.32 3.26
C LEU A 116 12.53 -1.11 3.49
N GLN A 117 12.02 -2.08 2.72
CA GLN A 117 12.45 -3.48 2.78
C GLN A 117 13.93 -3.63 2.39
N LEU A 118 14.37 -2.96 1.32
CA LEU A 118 15.79 -2.95 0.94
C LEU A 118 16.66 -2.33 2.03
N ALA A 119 16.30 -1.15 2.54
CA ALA A 119 17.06 -0.49 3.61
C ALA A 119 17.17 -1.36 4.87
N LEU A 120 16.11 -2.08 5.24
CA LEU A 120 16.14 -3.03 6.36
C LEU A 120 17.10 -4.20 6.08
N LEU A 121 17.12 -4.74 4.87
CA LEU A 121 18.00 -5.82 4.49
C LEU A 121 19.47 -5.38 4.44
N GLU A 122 19.76 -4.14 4.03
CA GLU A 122 21.11 -3.57 4.05
C GLU A 122 21.67 -3.53 5.48
N GLU A 123 20.87 -3.08 6.45
CA GLU A 123 21.25 -3.08 7.86
C GLU A 123 21.46 -4.51 8.41
N ARG A 124 20.59 -5.45 8.01
CA ARG A 124 20.75 -6.86 8.40
C ARG A 124 22.00 -7.50 7.79
N TYR A 125 22.33 -7.16 6.54
CA TYR A 125 23.54 -7.65 5.87
C TYR A 125 24.81 -7.18 6.57
N LYS A 126 24.88 -5.89 6.97
CA LYS A 126 26.00 -5.34 7.76
C LYS A 126 26.24 -6.11 9.07
N THR A 127 25.18 -6.66 9.66
CA THR A 127 25.25 -7.45 10.91
C THR A 127 25.35 -8.96 10.68
N GLY A 128 25.51 -9.41 9.43
CA GLY A 128 25.59 -10.83 9.07
C GLY A 128 24.28 -11.61 9.23
N LYS A 129 23.14 -10.93 9.39
CA LYS A 129 21.81 -11.51 9.61
C LYS A 129 21.03 -11.82 8.33
N THR A 130 21.58 -11.49 7.16
CA THR A 130 20.96 -11.73 5.86
C THR A 130 22.04 -12.09 4.83
N ARG A 131 21.63 -12.74 3.73
CA ARG A 131 22.50 -13.15 2.64
C ARG A 131 22.50 -12.13 1.50
N GLN A 132 23.59 -12.06 0.73
CA GLN A 132 23.70 -11.18 -0.43
C GLN A 132 22.61 -11.42 -1.48
N GLU A 133 22.15 -12.67 -1.62
CA GLU A 133 21.05 -13.02 -2.52
C GLU A 133 19.73 -12.31 -2.15
N GLU A 134 19.42 -12.20 -0.86
CA GLU A 134 18.21 -11.52 -0.38
C GLU A 134 18.25 -10.02 -0.67
N LEU A 135 19.43 -9.40 -0.56
CA LEU A 135 19.65 -8.01 -0.97
C LEU A 135 19.39 -7.81 -2.46
N LYS A 136 19.99 -8.65 -3.30
CA LYS A 136 19.84 -8.55 -4.76
C LYS A 136 18.37 -8.71 -5.18
N ASN A 137 17.63 -9.62 -4.55
CA ASN A 137 16.20 -9.78 -4.82
C ASN A 137 15.41 -8.52 -4.43
N ALA A 138 15.70 -7.93 -3.27
CA ALA A 138 15.05 -6.69 -2.83
C ALA A 138 15.38 -5.48 -3.74
N GLU A 139 16.59 -5.41 -4.28
CA GLU A 139 16.97 -4.40 -5.28
C GLU A 139 16.14 -4.54 -6.57
N LEU A 140 15.94 -5.78 -7.04
CA LEU A 140 15.11 -6.05 -8.21
C LEU A 140 13.63 -5.69 -7.95
N GLU A 141 13.10 -6.05 -6.78
CA GLU A 141 11.73 -5.70 -6.40
C GLU A 141 11.52 -4.18 -6.29
N LEU A 142 12.49 -3.46 -5.71
CA LEU A 142 12.46 -2.00 -5.66
C LEU A 142 12.46 -1.42 -7.08
N SER A 143 13.40 -1.84 -7.92
CA SER A 143 13.51 -1.38 -9.30
C SER A 143 12.22 -1.62 -10.09
N SER A 144 11.62 -2.80 -9.98
CA SER A 144 10.33 -3.11 -10.60
C SER A 144 9.22 -2.20 -10.08
N SER A 145 9.12 -2.00 -8.76
CA SER A 145 8.08 -1.14 -8.18
C SER A 145 8.23 0.34 -8.54
N GLU A 146 9.47 0.79 -8.75
CA GLU A 146 9.79 2.14 -9.20
C GLU A 146 9.40 2.34 -10.66
N GLN A 147 9.74 1.38 -11.53
CA GLN A 147 9.32 1.40 -12.93
C GLN A 147 7.80 1.39 -13.07
N ASP A 148 7.11 0.54 -12.30
CA ASP A 148 5.64 0.49 -12.27
C ASP A 148 5.01 1.82 -11.85
N PHE A 149 5.60 2.49 -10.85
CA PHE A 149 5.11 3.80 -10.40
C PHE A 149 5.38 4.89 -11.44
N ILE A 150 6.57 4.90 -12.05
CA ILE A 150 6.93 5.86 -13.11
C ILE A 150 6.03 5.68 -14.33
N ALA A 151 5.76 4.44 -14.74
CA ALA A 151 4.87 4.14 -15.86
C ALA A 151 3.47 4.72 -15.60
N PHE A 152 2.90 4.45 -14.43
CA PHE A 152 1.64 5.05 -14.02
C PHE A 152 1.69 6.59 -13.99
N TRP A 153 2.75 7.16 -13.42
CA TRP A 153 2.90 8.61 -13.30
C TRP A 153 2.91 9.31 -14.66
N ASN A 154 3.54 8.69 -15.66
CA ASN A 154 3.58 9.20 -17.03
C ASN A 154 2.22 9.12 -17.75
N GLU A 155 1.35 8.19 -17.35
CA GLU A 155 -0.01 8.03 -17.88
C GLU A 155 -1.06 8.84 -17.11
N LEU A 156 -0.73 9.31 -15.91
CA LEU A 156 -1.66 10.04 -15.03
C LEU A 156 -2.20 11.30 -15.71
N SER A 157 -3.53 11.36 -15.84
CA SER A 157 -4.22 12.48 -16.48
C SER A 157 -5.44 12.87 -15.64
N LEU A 158 -5.21 13.84 -14.75
CA LEU A 158 -6.25 14.44 -13.92
C LEU A 158 -6.88 15.61 -14.66
N VAL A 159 -8.20 15.72 -14.56
CA VAL A 159 -9.00 16.80 -15.15
C VAL A 159 -9.50 17.77 -14.08
N ASP A 160 -9.69 19.04 -14.44
CA ASP A 160 -10.19 20.11 -13.57
C ASP A 160 -11.65 20.48 -13.91
#